data_AF-C6JRK1-F1
#
_entry.id   AF-C6JRK1-F1
#
_cell.length_a   1.000
_cell.length_b   1.000
_cell.length_c   1.000
_cell.angle_alpha   90.00
_cell.angle_beta   90.00
_cell.angle_gamma   90.00
#
_symmetry.space_group_name_H-M   'P 1'
#
loop_
_entity.id
_entity.type
_entity.pdbx_description
1 polymer ?
#
loop_
_entity_poly.entity_id
_entity_poly.type
_entity_poly.pdbx_seq_one_letter_code
_entity_poly.pdbx_strand_id
1 'polypeptide(L)'
;MAPGVRASPAQRAPRRPRPPTKGTHLDRMTKAMGRRMPISIQEGKTRPHEPVQAAKFASEARGRLSINYEDNATKEACTDMLRSGVRQMRYRLKKKYFIGIPANEIRTSSPIASMTDEKWRALVAKWSDPKNMESCEKNKKNRRKVKYHQATGSRSYVAHLHAYKQNRNNAKPSSEQIDEFDAMEAFKSCHTSSKNGLSEPAREAV
;
A
#
# COMPACT_ATOMS: atom_id res chain seq x y z
N MET A 1 29.76 46.12 -13.57
CA MET A 1 29.13 44.83 -13.95
C MET A 1 28.58 44.18 -12.68
N ALA A 2 27.25 44.04 -12.57
CA ALA A 2 26.60 43.42 -11.41
C ALA A 2 26.37 41.91 -11.63
N PRO A 3 26.50 41.05 -10.61
CA PRO A 3 26.28 39.62 -10.76
C PRO A 3 24.78 39.27 -10.72
N GLY A 4 24.33 38.49 -11.71
CA GLY A 4 22.94 38.07 -11.88
C GLY A 4 22.46 37.08 -10.83
N VAL A 5 21.32 37.38 -10.22
CA VAL A 5 20.59 36.55 -9.26
C VAL A 5 19.97 35.34 -10.00
N ARG A 6 20.34 34.12 -9.61
CA ARG A 6 19.71 32.89 -10.13
C ARG A 6 18.31 32.73 -9.51
N ALA A 7 17.29 32.68 -10.37
CA ALA A 7 15.92 32.40 -9.98
C ALA A 7 15.76 30.98 -9.43
N SER A 8 15.04 30.84 -8.31
CA SER A 8 14.69 29.53 -7.73
C SER A 8 13.64 28.80 -8.58
N PRO A 9 13.66 27.46 -8.67
CA PRO A 9 12.69 26.72 -9.47
C PRO A 9 11.29 26.81 -8.85
N ALA A 10 10.32 27.16 -9.70
CA ALA A 10 8.92 27.32 -9.34
C ALA A 10 8.34 26.01 -8.75
N GLN A 11 7.75 26.11 -7.55
CA GLN A 11 7.04 25.00 -6.92
C GLN A 11 5.83 24.62 -7.79
N ARG A 12 5.71 23.33 -8.14
CA ARG A 12 4.57 22.81 -8.92
C ARG A 12 3.26 23.08 -8.20
N ALA A 13 2.33 23.74 -8.90
CA ALA A 13 0.99 24.01 -8.41
C ALA A 13 0.29 22.72 -7.93
N PRO A 14 -0.47 22.78 -6.82
CA PRO A 14 -1.16 21.61 -6.28
C PRO A 14 -2.15 21.05 -7.30
N ARG A 15 -2.10 19.74 -7.51
CA ARG A 15 -3.02 19.05 -8.43
C ARG A 15 -4.44 19.17 -7.89
N ARG A 16 -5.35 19.71 -8.71
CA ARG A 16 -6.78 19.77 -8.37
C ARG A 16 -7.30 18.36 -8.08
N PRO A 17 -8.09 18.15 -7.00
CA PRO A 17 -8.66 16.85 -6.69
C PRO A 17 -9.54 16.40 -7.87
N ARG A 18 -9.39 15.13 -8.28
CA ARG A 18 -10.25 14.57 -9.33
C ARG A 18 -11.70 14.60 -8.85
N PRO A 19 -12.66 14.94 -9.72
CA PRO A 19 -14.06 14.85 -9.38
C PRO A 19 -14.44 13.38 -9.07
N PRO A 20 -15.44 13.14 -8.21
CA PRO A 20 -15.89 11.79 -7.89
C PRO A 20 -16.38 11.11 -9.17
N THR A 21 -15.72 10.02 -9.59
CA THR A 21 -16.17 9.22 -10.74
C THR A 21 -17.25 8.21 -10.38
N LYS A 22 -17.30 7.78 -9.11
CA LYS A 22 -18.26 6.78 -8.64
C LYS A 22 -19.67 7.38 -8.55
N GLY A 23 -20.65 6.70 -9.14
CA GLY A 23 -22.06 7.07 -9.05
C GLY A 23 -22.51 8.16 -10.03
N THR A 24 -21.63 8.72 -10.85
CA THR A 24 -21.96 9.77 -11.83
C THR A 24 -23.02 9.35 -12.85
N HIS A 25 -22.96 8.10 -13.32
CA HIS A 25 -23.98 7.55 -14.23
C HIS A 25 -25.33 7.36 -13.51
N LEU A 26 -25.32 6.82 -12.29
CA LEU A 26 -26.53 6.63 -11.47
C LEU A 26 -27.19 7.97 -11.10
N ASP A 27 -26.40 9.00 -10.82
CA ASP A 27 -26.85 10.36 -10.53
C ASP A 27 -27.50 11.01 -11.77
N ARG A 28 -26.94 10.77 -12.96
CA ARG A 28 -27.55 11.21 -14.22
C ARG A 28 -28.90 10.50 -14.47
N MET A 29 -28.98 9.20 -14.19
CA MET A 29 -30.22 8.43 -14.35
C MET A 29 -31.32 8.88 -13.38
N THR A 30 -30.97 9.13 -12.12
CA THR A 30 -31.94 9.62 -11.12
C THR A 30 -32.45 11.02 -11.43
N LYS A 31 -31.59 11.91 -11.96
CA LYS A 31 -32.00 13.24 -12.45
C LYS A 31 -32.93 13.15 -13.65
N ALA A 32 -32.63 12.27 -14.62
CA ALA A 32 -33.47 12.07 -15.81
C ALA A 32 -34.87 11.55 -15.46
N MET A 33 -35.01 10.72 -14.43
CA MET A 33 -36.29 10.16 -14.01
C MET A 33 -37.10 11.05 -13.06
N GLY A 34 -36.54 12.16 -12.57
CA GLY A 34 -37.20 13.07 -11.62
C GLY A 34 -37.54 12.47 -10.26
N ARG A 35 -37.19 11.20 -10.02
CA ARG A 35 -37.43 10.46 -8.77
C ARG A 35 -36.27 9.53 -8.46
N ARG A 36 -36.06 9.23 -7.18
CA ARG A 36 -35.04 8.25 -6.76
C ARG A 36 -35.40 6.86 -7.30
N MET A 37 -34.40 6.13 -7.81
CA MET A 37 -34.56 4.74 -8.21
C MET A 37 -35.02 3.91 -7.00
N PRO A 38 -36.17 3.23 -7.05
CA PRO A 38 -36.58 2.35 -5.97
C PRO A 38 -35.68 1.11 -5.96
N ILE A 39 -34.93 0.93 -4.87
CA ILE A 39 -34.14 -0.28 -4.63
C ILE A 39 -34.94 -1.13 -3.64
N SER A 40 -35.54 -2.22 -4.13
CA SER A 40 -36.17 -3.21 -3.26
C SER A 40 -35.08 -4.13 -2.69
N ILE A 41 -34.81 -4.01 -1.40
CA ILE A 41 -33.90 -4.90 -0.69
C ILE A 41 -34.76 -5.95 -0.01
N GLN A 42 -34.65 -7.20 -0.46
CA GLN A 42 -35.37 -8.30 0.20
C GLN A 42 -34.91 -8.47 1.65
N GLU A 43 -35.86 -8.76 2.53
CA GLU A 43 -35.65 -8.97 3.95
C GLU A 43 -34.55 -10.04 4.16
N GLY A 44 -33.49 -9.68 4.87
CA GLY A 44 -32.31 -10.54 5.08
C GLY A 44 -31.12 -10.32 4.12
N LYS A 45 -31.23 -9.51 3.05
CA LYS A 45 -30.09 -9.12 2.19
C LYS A 45 -29.44 -7.79 2.54
N THR A 46 -29.79 -7.24 3.71
CA THR A 46 -29.15 -6.05 4.26
C THR A 46 -27.71 -6.34 4.67
N ARG A 47 -26.81 -5.38 4.43
CA ARG A 47 -25.42 -5.48 4.88
C ARG A 47 -25.40 -5.63 6.41
N PRO A 48 -24.72 -6.64 6.98
CA PRO A 48 -24.58 -6.77 8.43
C PRO A 48 -24.02 -5.48 9.03
N HIS A 49 -24.66 -4.97 10.08
CA HIS A 49 -24.29 -3.71 10.75
C HIS A 49 -22.90 -3.79 11.39
N GLU A 50 -22.45 -5.00 11.74
CA GLU A 50 -21.13 -5.23 12.32
C GLU A 50 -20.15 -5.87 11.30
N PRO A 51 -18.89 -5.40 11.24
CA PRO A 51 -17.85 -6.02 10.44
C PRO A 51 -17.38 -7.34 11.09
N VAL A 52 -18.15 -8.41 10.94
CA VAL A 52 -17.74 -9.77 11.33
C VAL A 52 -16.76 -10.30 10.28
N GLN A 53 -15.51 -9.82 10.33
CA GLN A 53 -14.57 -9.84 9.19
C GLN A 53 -13.62 -11.04 9.07
N ALA A 54 -13.90 -12.18 9.68
CA ALA A 54 -13.09 -13.39 9.38
C ALA A 54 -13.89 -14.70 9.43
N ALA A 55 -14.59 -14.95 10.53
CA ALA A 55 -15.33 -16.21 10.70
C ALA A 55 -16.52 -16.33 9.72
N LYS A 56 -17.25 -15.24 9.51
CA LYS A 56 -18.40 -15.20 8.59
C LYS A 56 -18.00 -15.27 7.12
N PHE A 57 -16.88 -14.64 6.75
CA PHE A 57 -16.32 -14.76 5.40
C PHE A 57 -15.84 -16.19 5.14
N ALA A 58 -15.16 -16.82 6.11
CA ALA A 58 -14.74 -18.21 5.98
C ALA A 58 -15.94 -19.15 5.83
N SER A 59 -17.07 -18.92 6.53
CA SER A 59 -18.29 -19.73 6.41
C SER A 59 -19.08 -19.48 5.13
N GLU A 60 -19.20 -18.24 4.67
CA GLU A 60 -19.90 -17.89 3.41
C GLU A 60 -19.07 -18.21 2.17
N ALA A 61 -17.73 -18.15 2.27
CA ALA A 61 -16.84 -18.59 1.20
C ALA A 61 -16.94 -20.09 0.96
N ARG A 62 -17.27 -20.92 1.98
CA ARG A 62 -17.36 -22.38 1.80
C ARG A 62 -18.34 -22.82 0.72
N GLY A 63 -19.43 -22.07 0.53
CA GLY A 63 -20.43 -22.37 -0.49
C GLY A 63 -20.17 -21.69 -1.84
N ARG A 64 -19.27 -20.71 -1.91
CA ARG A 64 -19.10 -19.83 -3.08
C ARG A 64 -17.72 -19.89 -3.73
N LEU A 65 -16.71 -20.35 -2.98
CA LEU A 65 -15.34 -20.55 -3.42
C LEU A 65 -14.90 -21.90 -2.83
N SER A 66 -14.64 -22.89 -3.68
CA SER A 66 -14.14 -24.20 -3.27
C SER A 66 -12.71 -24.10 -2.72
N ILE A 67 -12.58 -23.55 -1.51
CA ILE A 67 -11.31 -23.26 -0.84
C ILE A 67 -11.07 -24.37 0.18
N ASN A 68 -10.01 -25.16 -0.03
CA ASN A 68 -9.62 -26.19 0.93
C ASN A 68 -8.94 -25.55 2.14
N TYR A 69 -9.68 -25.39 3.23
CA TYR A 69 -9.18 -24.68 4.43
C TYR A 69 -8.11 -25.46 5.19
N GLU A 70 -7.91 -26.74 4.90
CA GLU A 70 -6.86 -27.56 5.53
C GLU A 70 -5.50 -27.40 4.86
N ASP A 71 -5.49 -27.00 3.58
CA ASP A 71 -4.27 -26.79 2.82
C ASP A 71 -3.52 -25.54 3.32
N ASN A 72 -2.22 -25.71 3.58
CA ASN A 72 -1.37 -24.63 4.07
C ASN A 72 -1.21 -23.52 3.02
N ALA A 73 -1.09 -23.87 1.73
CA ALA A 73 -0.96 -22.86 0.67
C ALA A 73 -2.21 -21.98 0.60
N THR A 74 -3.38 -22.58 0.76
CA THR A 74 -4.66 -21.89 0.82
C THR A 74 -4.76 -20.99 2.07
N LYS A 75 -4.33 -21.45 3.25
CA LYS A 75 -4.25 -20.63 4.46
C LYS A 75 -3.32 -19.43 4.25
N GLU A 76 -2.13 -19.63 3.71
CA GLU A 76 -1.15 -18.59 3.44
C GLU A 76 -1.70 -17.53 2.48
N ALA A 77 -2.27 -17.95 1.35
CA ALA A 77 -2.90 -17.05 0.38
C ALA A 77 -4.00 -16.20 1.03
N CYS A 78 -4.87 -16.81 1.83
CA CYS A 78 -5.91 -16.09 2.55
C CYS A 78 -5.34 -15.10 3.58
N THR A 79 -4.29 -15.48 4.32
CA THR A 79 -3.64 -14.58 5.27
C THR A 79 -2.99 -13.39 4.58
N ASP A 80 -2.38 -13.60 3.40
CA ASP A 80 -1.72 -12.53 2.65
C ASP A 80 -2.74 -11.53 2.08
N MET A 81 -3.86 -12.01 1.54
CA MET A 81 -4.97 -11.17 1.09
C MET A 81 -5.48 -10.24 2.20
N LEU A 82 -5.62 -10.75 3.43
CA LEU A 82 -6.15 -10.00 4.57
C LEU A 82 -5.09 -9.12 5.28
N ARG A 83 -3.80 -9.39 5.05
CA ARG A 83 -2.68 -8.73 5.72
C ARG A 83 -2.71 -7.21 5.59
N SER A 84 -3.05 -6.73 4.40
CA SER A 84 -3.14 -5.31 4.09
C SER A 84 -4.24 -4.60 4.90
N GLY A 85 -5.44 -5.20 4.95
CA GLY A 85 -6.57 -4.68 5.71
C GLY A 85 -6.29 -4.63 7.21
N VAL A 86 -5.76 -5.72 7.78
CA VAL A 86 -5.38 -5.80 9.19
C VAL A 86 -4.32 -4.76 9.54
N ARG A 87 -3.31 -4.57 8.67
CA ARG A 87 -2.28 -3.54 8.87
C ARG A 87 -2.87 -2.13 8.91
N GLN A 88 -3.79 -1.81 8.00
CA GLN A 88 -4.44 -0.51 7.95
C GLN A 88 -5.33 -0.25 9.18
N MET A 89 -6.09 -1.27 9.62
CA MET A 89 -6.88 -1.20 10.85
C MET A 89 -5.99 -0.92 12.07
N ARG A 90 -4.90 -1.68 12.24
CA ARG A 90 -3.93 -1.48 13.34
C ARG A 90 -3.28 -0.10 13.30
N TYR A 91 -2.96 0.42 12.11
CA TYR A 91 -2.42 1.78 11.97
C TYR A 91 -3.42 2.85 12.45
N ARG A 92 -4.70 2.74 12.07
CA ARG A 92 -5.75 3.67 12.50
C ARG A 92 -5.97 3.62 14.01
N LEU A 93 -5.93 2.42 14.58
CA LEU A 93 -5.99 2.21 16.03
C LEU A 93 -4.83 2.90 16.75
N LYS A 94 -3.59 2.60 16.34
CA LYS A 94 -2.39 3.21 16.93
C LYS A 94 -2.45 4.75 16.84
N LYS A 95 -2.91 5.28 15.70
CA LYS A 95 -3.02 6.73 15.50
C LYS A 95 -4.03 7.39 16.44
N LYS A 96 -5.17 6.74 16.74
CA LYS A 96 -6.24 7.33 17.56
C LYS A 96 -6.06 7.12 19.06
N TYR A 97 -5.55 5.95 19.46
CA TYR A 97 -5.61 5.50 20.85
C TYR A 97 -4.24 5.22 21.49
N PHE A 98 -3.14 5.56 20.80
CA PHE A 98 -1.79 5.33 21.32
C PHE A 98 -0.87 6.51 21.06
N ILE A 99 -0.89 7.09 19.86
CA ILE A 99 -0.06 8.26 19.55
C ILE A 99 -0.62 9.49 20.29
N GLY A 100 0.18 10.08 21.18
CA GLY A 100 -0.15 11.31 21.90
C GLY A 100 -0.91 11.09 23.22
N ILE A 101 -1.10 9.84 23.65
CA ILE A 101 -1.71 9.50 24.94
C ILE A 101 -0.58 9.08 25.89
N PRO A 102 -0.52 9.60 27.12
CA PRO A 102 0.49 9.19 28.08
C PRO A 102 0.26 7.74 28.53
N ALA A 103 1.31 7.02 28.91
CA ALA A 103 1.27 5.57 29.08
C ALA A 103 0.26 5.09 30.15
N ASN A 104 0.02 5.92 31.17
CA ASN A 104 -0.96 5.72 32.23
C ASN A 104 -2.42 5.79 31.77
N GLU A 105 -2.71 6.44 30.64
CA GLU A 105 -4.06 6.62 30.09
C GLU A 105 -4.36 5.66 28.92
N ILE A 106 -3.42 4.78 28.59
CA ILE A 106 -3.65 3.78 27.54
C ILE A 106 -4.70 2.79 28.03
N ARG A 107 -5.83 2.76 27.32
CA ARG A 107 -6.93 1.83 27.61
C ARG A 107 -6.41 0.40 27.68
N THR A 108 -6.78 -0.31 28.73
CA THR A 108 -6.49 -1.74 28.91
C THR A 108 -7.50 -2.64 28.18
N SER A 109 -8.66 -2.09 27.81
CA SER A 109 -9.71 -2.76 27.03
C SER A 109 -9.68 -2.37 25.55
N SER A 110 -10.17 -3.28 24.71
CA SER A 110 -10.23 -3.10 23.26
C SER A 110 -11.20 -1.96 22.90
N PRO A 111 -10.76 -0.97 22.11
CA PRO A 111 -11.63 0.11 21.66
C PRO A 111 -12.55 -0.28 20.50
N ILE A 112 -12.50 -1.55 20.05
CA ILE A 112 -13.35 -2.06 18.95
C ILE A 112 -13.92 -3.42 19.36
N ALA A 113 -15.24 -3.59 19.19
CA ALA A 113 -15.95 -4.85 19.46
C ALA A 113 -15.42 -6.05 18.66
N SER A 114 -14.86 -5.82 17.46
CA SER A 114 -14.31 -6.89 16.62
C SER A 114 -12.99 -7.49 17.13
N MET A 115 -12.43 -6.99 18.22
CA MET A 115 -11.15 -7.45 18.77
C MET A 115 -11.26 -7.68 20.27
N THR A 116 -10.70 -8.80 20.72
CA THR A 116 -10.64 -9.14 22.16
C THR A 116 -9.61 -8.28 22.88
N ASP A 117 -9.85 -8.07 24.17
CA ASP A 117 -8.99 -7.26 25.03
C ASP A 117 -7.56 -7.81 25.12
N GLU A 118 -7.41 -9.13 25.12
CA GLU A 118 -6.10 -9.81 25.09
C GLU A 118 -5.29 -9.43 23.83
N LYS A 119 -5.96 -9.46 22.66
CA LYS A 119 -5.33 -9.08 21.39
C LYS A 119 -4.98 -7.60 21.36
N TRP A 120 -5.80 -6.75 21.99
CA TRP A 120 -5.50 -5.34 22.16
C TRP A 120 -4.25 -5.12 23.04
N ARG A 121 -4.18 -5.75 24.20
CA ARG A 121 -3.02 -5.66 25.11
C ARG A 121 -1.73 -6.13 24.45
N ALA A 122 -1.79 -7.22 23.68
CA ALA A 122 -0.66 -7.70 22.89
C ALA A 122 -0.19 -6.67 21.84
N LEU A 123 -1.11 -5.91 21.24
CA LEU A 123 -0.75 -4.83 20.31
C LEU A 123 -0.10 -3.65 21.02
N VAL A 124 -0.66 -3.24 22.17
CA VAL A 124 -0.09 -2.16 22.99
C VAL A 124 1.32 -2.53 23.45
N ALA A 125 1.52 -3.73 23.99
CA ALA A 125 2.85 -4.24 24.35
C ALA A 125 3.82 -4.17 23.16
N LYS A 126 3.41 -4.70 22.00
CA LYS A 126 4.20 -4.64 20.77
C LYS A 126 4.57 -3.22 20.35
N TRP A 127 3.69 -2.24 20.56
CA TRP A 127 3.96 -0.84 20.21
C TRP A 127 4.82 -0.11 21.23
N SER A 128 4.77 -0.52 22.50
CA SER A 128 5.59 0.01 23.58
C SER A 128 6.99 -0.60 23.62
N ASP A 129 7.20 -1.77 23.00
CA ASP A 129 8.51 -2.41 22.94
C ASP A 129 9.60 -1.46 22.36
N PRO A 130 10.69 -1.19 23.10
CA PRO A 130 11.71 -0.23 22.70
C PRO A 130 12.39 -0.61 21.38
N LYS A 131 12.65 -1.91 21.16
CA LYS A 131 13.22 -2.43 19.91
C LYS A 131 12.32 -2.14 18.69
N ASN A 132 11.00 -2.25 18.86
CA ASN A 132 10.05 -1.97 17.79
C ASN A 132 9.95 -0.47 17.53
N MET A 133 9.98 0.35 18.59
CA MET A 133 9.97 1.82 18.48
C MET A 133 11.20 2.34 17.75
N GLU A 134 12.38 1.87 18.12
CA GLU A 134 13.63 2.21 17.46
C GLU A 134 13.61 1.82 15.97
N SER A 135 13.16 0.60 15.67
CA SER A 135 13.01 0.13 14.29
C SER A 135 12.02 0.97 13.48
N CYS A 136 10.93 1.43 14.11
CA CYS A 136 9.95 2.31 13.47
C CYS A 136 10.55 3.69 13.15
N GLU A 137 11.31 4.28 14.07
CA GLU A 137 11.96 5.57 13.87
C GLU A 137 13.07 5.49 12.81
N LYS A 138 13.88 4.42 12.82
CA LYS A 138 14.84 4.13 11.74
C LYS A 138 14.14 4.04 10.39
N ASN A 139 13.03 3.30 10.29
CA ASN A 139 12.23 3.19 9.07
C ASN A 139 11.64 4.53 8.60
N LYS A 140 11.21 5.40 9.53
CA LYS A 140 10.70 6.74 9.22
C LYS A 140 11.81 7.64 8.68
N LYS A 141 12.99 7.61 9.31
CA LYS A 141 14.19 8.31 8.82
C LYS A 141 14.61 7.80 7.44
N ASN A 142 14.62 6.49 7.22
CA ASN A 142 14.97 5.89 5.93
C ASN A 142 14.00 6.28 4.82
N ARG A 143 12.68 6.27 5.08
CA ARG A 143 11.67 6.73 4.11
C ARG A 143 11.85 8.19 3.71
N ARG A 144 12.25 9.05 4.65
CA ARG A 144 12.54 10.48 4.38
C ARG A 144 13.80 10.67 3.53
N LYS A 145 14.72 9.70 3.54
CA LYS A 145 15.96 9.73 2.75
C LYS A 145 15.82 9.16 1.34
N VAL A 146 14.69 8.52 1.01
CA VAL A 146 14.46 7.97 -0.34
C VAL A 146 14.39 9.13 -1.35
N LYS A 147 15.40 9.22 -2.23
CA LYS A 147 15.49 10.26 -3.26
C LYS A 147 14.78 9.86 -4.56
N TYR A 148 14.98 8.62 -5.00
CA TYR A 148 14.46 8.11 -6.27
C TYR A 148 13.43 7.02 -6.01
N HIS A 149 12.24 7.16 -6.60
CA HIS A 149 11.19 6.15 -6.52
C HIS A 149 11.27 5.25 -7.75
N GLN A 150 11.33 3.94 -7.53
CA GLN A 150 11.26 2.94 -8.59
C GLN A 150 9.96 3.06 -9.40
N ALA A 151 10.05 2.76 -10.69
CA ALA A 151 8.95 2.81 -11.65
C ALA A 151 8.55 1.41 -12.18
N THR A 152 9.00 0.36 -11.49
CA THR A 152 8.88 -1.07 -11.85
C THR A 152 7.47 -1.68 -11.78
N GLY A 153 6.45 -0.87 -11.47
CA GLY A 153 5.07 -1.34 -11.35
C GLY A 153 4.86 -2.33 -10.20
N SER A 154 4.26 -3.48 -10.48
CA SER A 154 3.97 -4.53 -9.49
C SER A 154 5.19 -5.37 -9.09
N ARG A 155 6.30 -5.28 -9.84
CA ARG A 155 7.52 -6.02 -9.56
C ARG A 155 8.33 -5.31 -8.49
N SER A 156 8.88 -6.08 -7.54
CA SER A 156 9.84 -5.54 -6.58
C SER A 156 11.15 -5.20 -7.28
N TYR A 157 11.94 -4.28 -6.69
CA TYR A 157 13.26 -3.91 -7.18
C TYR A 157 14.16 -5.13 -7.42
N VAL A 158 14.23 -6.02 -6.42
CA VAL A 158 15.02 -7.27 -6.47
C VAL A 158 14.55 -8.18 -7.60
N ALA A 159 13.24 -8.39 -7.73
CA ALA A 159 12.69 -9.25 -8.79
C ALA A 159 12.94 -8.67 -10.19
N HIS A 160 12.99 -7.35 -10.33
CA HIS A 160 13.34 -6.71 -11.60
C HIS A 160 14.81 -6.87 -11.96
N LEU A 161 15.70 -6.66 -10.98
CA LEU A 161 17.13 -6.88 -11.18
C LEU A 161 17.45 -8.33 -11.57
N HIS A 162 16.78 -9.30 -10.93
CA HIS A 162 16.94 -10.71 -11.30
C HIS A 162 16.56 -10.99 -12.76
N ALA A 163 15.43 -10.45 -13.24
CA ALA A 163 15.06 -10.65 -14.65
C ALA A 163 15.90 -9.83 -15.61
N TYR A 164 16.34 -8.63 -15.23
CA TYR A 164 17.30 -7.87 -16.03
C TYR A 164 18.60 -8.68 -16.23
N LYS A 165 19.12 -9.30 -15.17
CA LYS A 165 20.27 -10.21 -15.24
C LYS A 165 20.01 -11.43 -16.14
N GLN A 166 18.84 -12.07 -16.01
CA GLN A 166 18.47 -13.21 -16.87
C GLN A 166 18.37 -12.83 -18.34
N ASN A 167 17.76 -11.69 -18.66
CA ASN A 167 17.62 -11.20 -20.03
C ASN A 167 18.98 -10.89 -20.67
N ARG A 168 19.93 -10.33 -19.89
CA ARG A 168 21.29 -10.05 -20.35
C ARG A 168 22.05 -11.35 -20.63
N ASN A 169 21.93 -12.35 -19.75
CA ASN A 169 22.58 -13.66 -19.95
C ASN A 169 22.03 -14.44 -21.15
N ASN A 170 20.78 -14.19 -21.55
CA ASN A 170 20.16 -14.80 -22.73
C ASN A 170 20.49 -14.05 -24.04
N ALA A 171 21.13 -12.88 -23.97
CA ALA A 171 21.57 -12.13 -25.14
C ALA A 171 22.91 -12.68 -25.67
N LYS A 172 23.07 -12.71 -27.00
CA LYS A 172 24.21 -13.33 -27.72
C LYS A 172 25.55 -12.76 -27.19
N PRO A 173 26.56 -13.59 -26.90
CA PRO A 173 27.80 -13.12 -26.30
C PRO A 173 28.61 -12.35 -27.35
N SER A 174 28.66 -11.02 -27.24
CA SER A 174 29.70 -10.27 -27.94
C SER A 174 31.01 -10.54 -27.21
N SER A 175 31.97 -11.11 -27.92
CA SER A 175 33.36 -11.24 -27.46
C SER A 175 33.86 -9.87 -27.03
N GLU A 176 34.51 -9.82 -25.86
CA GLU A 176 35.19 -8.65 -25.28
C GLU A 176 34.31 -7.62 -24.57
N GLN A 177 33.82 -7.97 -23.37
CA GLN A 177 33.70 -7.02 -22.25
C GLN A 177 33.53 -7.83 -20.96
N ILE A 178 34.46 -7.60 -20.03
CA ILE A 178 34.50 -8.21 -18.71
C ILE A 178 33.20 -7.90 -17.96
N ASP A 179 32.67 -8.91 -17.27
CA ASP A 179 31.49 -8.94 -16.40
C ASP A 179 31.43 -7.80 -15.36
N GLU A 180 31.10 -6.59 -15.78
CA GLU A 180 30.64 -5.54 -14.86
C GLU A 180 29.14 -5.38 -15.01
N PHE A 181 28.40 -5.69 -13.94
CA PHE A 181 26.99 -5.37 -13.84
C PHE A 181 26.83 -3.87 -14.05
N ASP A 182 26.28 -3.46 -15.19
CA ASP A 182 26.04 -2.05 -15.48
C ASP A 182 24.97 -1.50 -14.53
N ALA A 183 25.44 -0.98 -13.40
CA ALA A 183 24.61 -0.42 -12.35
C ALA A 183 23.81 0.79 -12.86
N MET A 184 24.32 1.53 -13.86
CA MET A 184 23.63 2.66 -14.46
C MET A 184 22.49 2.20 -15.36
N GLU A 185 22.71 1.18 -16.19
CA GLU A 185 21.65 0.59 -17.03
C GLU A 185 20.58 -0.08 -16.16
N ALA A 186 20.97 -0.84 -15.13
CA ALA A 186 20.05 -1.42 -14.16
C ALA A 186 19.24 -0.33 -13.43
N PHE A 187 19.89 0.76 -13.02
CA PHE A 187 19.22 1.91 -12.40
C PHE A 187 18.21 2.56 -13.35
N LYS A 188 18.59 2.83 -14.61
CA LYS A 188 17.69 3.34 -15.64
C LYS A 188 16.49 2.41 -15.85
N SER A 189 16.73 1.11 -15.94
CA SER A 189 15.67 0.09 -16.11
C SER A 189 14.67 0.10 -14.95
N CYS A 190 15.13 0.30 -13.70
CA CYS A 190 14.24 0.34 -12.54
C CYS A 190 13.50 1.69 -12.36
N HIS A 191 13.99 2.79 -12.94
CA HIS A 191 13.47 4.14 -12.72
C HIS A 191 12.82 4.76 -13.97
N THR A 192 12.82 4.05 -15.09
CA THR A 192 12.05 4.42 -16.29
C THR A 192 10.59 3.97 -16.16
N SER A 193 9.66 4.93 -16.19
CA SER A 193 8.25 4.62 -16.35
C SER A 193 7.87 4.57 -17.82
N SER A 194 7.10 3.58 -18.24
CA SER A 194 6.56 3.54 -19.63
C SER A 194 5.69 4.74 -19.99
N LYS A 195 5.08 5.39 -19.00
CA LYS A 195 4.19 6.56 -19.21
C LYS A 195 4.91 7.89 -19.09
N ASN A 196 5.86 8.00 -18.17
CA ASN A 196 6.46 9.28 -17.77
C ASN A 196 7.97 9.35 -18.00
N GLY A 197 8.59 8.29 -18.54
CA GLY A 197 10.05 8.19 -18.70
C GLY A 197 10.80 8.21 -17.37
N LEU A 198 12.08 8.59 -17.41
CA LEU A 198 12.90 8.85 -16.22
C LEU A 198 12.48 10.18 -15.55
N SER A 199 12.31 10.14 -14.24
CA SER A 199 12.08 11.36 -13.46
C SER A 199 13.28 12.30 -13.52
N GLU A 200 13.06 13.62 -13.48
CA GLU A 200 14.14 14.63 -13.48
C GLU A 200 15.25 14.31 -12.46
N PRO A 201 14.95 13.99 -11.18
CA PRO A 201 16.00 13.69 -10.21
C PRO A 201 16.83 12.44 -10.57
N ALA A 202 16.22 11.47 -11.26
CA ALA A 202 16.90 10.26 -11.70
C ALA A 202 17.74 10.48 -12.98
N ARG A 203 17.42 11.51 -13.78
CA ARG A 203 18.26 11.90 -14.93
C ARG A 203 19.52 12.63 -14.49
N GLU A 204 19.42 13.45 -13.45
CA GLU A 204 20.57 14.16 -12.86
C GLU A 204 21.55 13.21 -12.13
N ALA A 205 21.09 12.00 -11.79
CA ALA A 205 21.85 11.01 -11.01
C ALA A 205 22.59 9.96 -11.85
N VAL A 206 22.42 10.03 -13.18
CA VAL A 206 22.94 9.11 -14.19
C VAL A 206 24.01 9.83 -14.99
#